data_AF-A0A845QTW2-F1
#
_entry.id   AF-A0A845QTW2-F1
#
_cell.length_a   1.000
_cell.length_b   1.000
_cell.length_c   1.000
_cell.angle_alpha   90.00
_cell.angle_beta   90.00
_cell.angle_gamma   90.00
#
_symmetry.space_group_name_H-M   'P 1'
#
loop_
_entity.id
_entity.type
_entity.pdbx_description
1 polymer ?
#
loop_
_entity_poly.entity_id
_entity_poly.type
_entity_poly.pdbx_seq_one_letter_code
_entity_poly.pdbx_strand_id
1 'polypeptide(L)'
;MLFNLVLIPIEIFFIFMIIKIRKDITKLHFYSNKSEKFLENIHKFDEKYIEEYNKKYMLPFAYIDLVILIIMSISTFVFEREIYHKVIMGGFFVYFIVIFIFGGLSMLSMSRKMYE
;
A
#
# COMPACT_ATOMS: atom_id res chain seq x y z
N MET A 1 -24.02 -4.79 -0.74
CA MET A 1 -24.20 -3.31 -0.68
C MET A 1 -23.56 -2.66 0.55
N LEU A 2 -23.83 -3.09 1.79
CA LEU A 2 -23.24 -2.44 2.98
C LEU A 2 -21.70 -2.41 2.96
N PHE A 3 -21.04 -3.45 2.44
CA PHE A 3 -19.59 -3.48 2.31
C PHE A 3 -19.04 -2.37 1.39
N ASN A 4 -19.77 -1.98 0.34
CA ASN A 4 -19.30 -0.92 -0.57
C ASN A 4 -19.28 0.46 0.07
N LEU A 5 -20.07 0.69 1.13
CA LEU A 5 -19.95 1.92 1.93
C LEU A 5 -18.56 2.07 2.55
N VAL A 6 -17.86 0.96 2.77
CA VAL A 6 -16.49 0.94 3.32
C VAL A 6 -15.46 0.77 2.21
N LEU A 7 -15.69 -0.13 1.25
CA LEU A 7 -14.73 -0.43 0.18
C LEU A 7 -14.49 0.78 -0.74
N ILE A 8 -15.54 1.51 -1.13
CA ILE A 8 -15.40 2.64 -2.07
C ILE A 8 -14.54 3.78 -1.49
N PRO A 9 -14.73 4.24 -0.23
CA PRO A 9 -13.82 5.21 0.38
C PRO A 9 -12.36 4.76 0.42
N ILE A 10 -12.12 3.47 0.68
CA ILE A 10 -10.76 2.91 0.72
C ILE A 10 -10.16 2.88 -0.70
N GLU A 11 -10.92 2.48 -1.72
CA GLU A 11 -10.49 2.54 -3.13
C GLU A 11 -10.11 3.96 -3.55
N ILE A 12 -10.96 4.94 -3.22
CA ILE A 12 -10.70 6.36 -3.48
C ILE A 12 -9.40 6.79 -2.81
N PHE A 13 -9.17 6.39 -1.55
CA PHE A 13 -7.92 6.67 -0.85
C PHE A 13 -6.70 6.07 -1.59
N PHE A 14 -6.77 4.81 -2.03
CA PHE A 14 -5.68 4.19 -2.79
C PHE A 14 -5.44 4.86 -4.15
N ILE A 15 -6.50 5.28 -4.85
CA ILE A 15 -6.39 6.08 -6.09
C ILE A 15 -5.67 7.40 -5.81
N PHE A 16 -6.04 8.11 -4.75
CA PHE A 16 -5.36 9.34 -4.35
C PHE A 16 -3.89 9.09 -3.99
N MET A 17 -3.59 8.01 -3.28
CA MET A 17 -2.20 7.62 -2.99
C MET A 17 -1.41 7.37 -4.27
N ILE A 18 -1.94 6.58 -5.21
CA ILE A 18 -1.28 6.31 -6.49
C ILE A 18 -1.01 7.62 -7.25
N ILE A 19 -2.00 8.51 -7.34
CA ILE A 19 -1.83 9.81 -7.99
C ILE A 19 -0.76 10.64 -7.28
N LYS A 20 -0.76 10.66 -5.94
CA LYS A 20 0.23 11.39 -5.14
C LYS A 20 1.63 10.83 -5.34
N ILE A 21 1.80 9.51 -5.29
CA ILE A 21 3.09 8.84 -5.54
C ILE A 21 3.58 9.16 -6.96
N ARG A 22 2.70 9.18 -7.98
CA ARG A 22 3.12 9.51 -9.35
C ARG A 22 3.46 10.98 -9.57
N LYS A 23 2.78 11.90 -8.86
CA LYS A 23 3.00 13.35 -9.00
C LYS A 23 4.19 13.86 -8.18
N ASP A 24 4.41 13.29 -7.00
CA ASP A 24 5.41 13.77 -6.05
C ASP A 24 6.07 12.56 -5.34
N ILE A 25 6.79 11.79 -6.16
CA ILE A 25 7.32 10.47 -5.79
C ILE A 25 8.41 10.54 -4.71
N THR A 26 8.96 11.71 -4.45
CA THR A 26 10.05 11.94 -3.50
C THR A 26 9.54 12.29 -2.09
N LYS A 27 8.27 12.70 -1.91
CA LYS A 27 7.74 13.15 -0.60
C LYS A 27 6.99 12.10 0.21
N LEU A 28 6.78 10.91 -0.34
CA LEU A 28 6.07 9.83 0.35
C LEU A 28 7.06 8.97 1.11
N HIS A 29 7.21 9.31 2.39
CA HIS A 29 7.97 8.55 3.36
C HIS A 29 7.04 7.61 4.14
N PHE A 30 7.27 6.30 4.05
CA PHE A 30 6.68 5.32 4.96
C PHE A 30 7.46 5.34 6.29
N TYR A 31 7.37 6.43 7.06
CA TYR A 31 8.04 6.47 8.38
C TYR A 31 7.06 6.76 9.51
N SER A 32 6.95 5.76 10.39
CA SER A 32 6.51 5.92 11.77
C SER A 32 7.53 6.78 12.51
N ASN A 33 7.05 7.87 13.10
CA ASN A 33 7.83 9.01 13.59
C ASN A 33 8.58 8.73 14.92
N LYS A 34 9.21 7.56 15.11
CA LYS A 34 9.62 7.09 16.45
C LYS A 34 11.04 6.51 16.62
N SER A 35 12.04 6.95 15.84
CA SER A 35 13.42 6.72 16.28
C SER A 35 14.34 7.87 15.90
N GLU A 36 14.82 8.60 16.92
CA GLU A 36 15.77 9.71 16.81
C GLU A 36 17.08 9.31 16.10
N LYS A 37 17.47 8.03 16.14
CA LYS A 37 18.61 7.48 15.36
C LYS A 37 18.36 7.39 13.85
N PHE A 38 17.10 7.43 13.40
CA PHE A 38 16.76 7.40 11.98
C PHE A 38 16.91 8.79 11.36
N LEU A 39 16.58 9.84 12.12
CA LEU A 39 16.73 11.25 11.70
C LEU A 39 18.18 11.63 11.41
N GLU A 40 19.15 11.11 12.16
CA GLU A 40 20.59 11.34 11.88
C GLU A 40 21.05 10.67 10.57
N ASN A 41 20.41 9.57 10.14
CA ASN A 41 20.72 8.87 8.88
C ASN A 41 19.82 9.29 7.70
N ILE A 42 18.87 10.20 7.89
CA ILE A 42 18.00 10.69 6.80
C ILE A 42 18.82 11.37 5.69
N HIS A 43 19.99 11.94 6.00
CA HIS A 43 20.92 12.48 5.00
C HIS A 43 21.47 11.41 4.01
N LYS A 44 21.35 10.11 4.30
CA LYS A 44 21.76 9.02 3.40
C LYS A 44 20.70 8.63 2.35
N PHE A 45 19.47 9.11 2.48
CA PHE A 45 18.40 8.82 1.53
C PHE A 45 18.26 9.98 0.54
N ASP A 46 19.01 9.90 -0.56
CA ASP A 46 18.88 10.85 -1.66
C ASP A 46 17.52 10.72 -2.37
N GLU A 47 17.05 11.80 -2.98
CA GLU A 47 15.76 11.85 -3.67
C GLU A 47 15.62 10.73 -4.72
N LYS A 48 16.72 10.39 -5.40
CA LYS A 48 16.76 9.33 -6.40
C LYS A 48 16.51 7.95 -5.79
N TYR A 49 17.09 7.65 -4.63
CA TYR A 49 16.82 6.39 -3.92
C TYR A 49 15.36 6.33 -3.44
N ILE A 50 14.81 7.44 -2.93
CA ILE A 50 13.41 7.50 -2.48
C ILE A 50 12.45 7.27 -3.67
N GLU A 51 12.76 7.87 -4.81
CA GLU A 51 12.01 7.66 -6.05
C GLU A 51 12.05 6.19 -6.50
N GLU A 52 13.24 5.59 -6.57
CA GLU A 52 13.40 4.18 -6.95
C GLU A 52 12.67 3.24 -5.97
N TYR A 53 12.78 3.51 -4.67
CA TYR A 53 12.08 2.78 -3.63
C TYR A 53 10.56 2.87 -3.80
N ASN A 54 10.03 4.08 -3.99
CA ASN A 54 8.59 4.30 -4.12
C ASN A 54 8.03 3.66 -5.41
N LYS A 55 8.79 3.69 -6.51
CA LYS A 55 8.44 2.96 -7.73
C LYS A 55 8.46 1.45 -7.54
N LYS A 56 9.43 0.93 -6.78
CA LYS A 56 9.65 -0.51 -6.64
C LYS A 56 8.70 -1.18 -5.65
N TYR A 57 8.33 -0.50 -4.57
CA TYR A 57 7.54 -1.11 -3.49
C TYR A 57 6.18 -0.43 -3.32
N MET A 58 6.15 0.90 -3.24
CA MET A 58 4.93 1.64 -2.89
C MET A 58 3.87 1.67 -3.98
N LEU A 59 4.27 1.91 -5.23
CA LEU A 59 3.33 1.88 -6.37
C LEU A 59 2.75 0.48 -6.58
N PRO A 60 3.56 -0.60 -6.68
CA PRO A 60 3.03 -1.95 -6.85
C PRO A 60 2.11 -2.36 -5.69
N PHE A 61 2.50 -2.05 -4.45
CA PHE A 61 1.65 -2.25 -3.27
C PHE A 61 0.28 -1.59 -3.45
N ALA A 62 0.25 -0.28 -3.75
CA ALA A 62 -0.99 0.46 -3.88
C ALA A 62 -1.87 -0.04 -5.05
N TYR A 63 -1.26 -0.47 -6.17
CA TYR A 63 -1.99 -1.03 -7.30
C TYR A 63 -2.61 -2.39 -6.98
N ILE A 64 -1.86 -3.29 -6.34
CA ILE A 64 -2.34 -4.63 -5.98
C ILE A 64 -3.52 -4.51 -5.01
N ASP A 65 -3.39 -3.69 -3.98
CA ASP A 65 -4.46 -3.46 -3.01
C ASP A 65 -5.69 -2.83 -3.66
N LEU A 66 -5.52 -1.87 -4.57
CA LEU A 66 -6.63 -1.28 -5.31
C LEU A 66 -7.36 -2.34 -6.16
N VAL A 67 -6.63 -3.23 -6.84
CA VAL A 67 -7.24 -4.32 -7.64
C VAL A 67 -8.05 -5.27 -6.75
N ILE A 68 -7.50 -5.65 -5.58
CA ILE A 68 -8.20 -6.51 -4.63
C ILE A 68 -9.51 -5.85 -4.18
N LEU A 69 -9.47 -4.57 -3.81
CA LEU A 69 -10.64 -3.80 -3.39
C LEU A 69 -11.70 -3.74 -4.50
N ILE A 70 -11.29 -3.42 -5.73
CA ILE A 70 -12.20 -3.37 -6.90
C ILE A 70 -12.88 -4.73 -7.12
N ILE A 71 -12.12 -5.84 -7.05
CA ILE A 71 -12.68 -7.19 -7.20
C ILE A 71 -13.72 -7.47 -6.11
N MET A 72 -13.43 -7.10 -4.86
CA MET A 72 -14.38 -7.22 -3.75
C MET A 72 -15.64 -6.38 -4.00
N SER A 73 -15.49 -5.13 -4.42
CA SER A 73 -16.61 -4.22 -4.71
C SER A 73 -17.48 -4.76 -5.84
N ILE A 74 -16.90 -5.14 -6.98
CA ILE A 74 -17.62 -5.73 -8.13
C ILE A 74 -18.37 -6.99 -7.70
N SER A 75 -17.72 -7.84 -6.88
CA SER A 75 -18.33 -9.09 -6.42
C SER A 75 -19.63 -8.86 -5.63
N THR A 76 -19.74 -7.76 -4.88
CA THR A 76 -20.99 -7.43 -4.16
C THR A 76 -22.17 -7.03 -5.05
N PHE A 77 -21.90 -6.64 -6.30
CA PHE A 77 -22.92 -6.29 -7.28
C PHE A 77 -23.32 -7.50 -8.14
N VAL A 78 -22.36 -8.37 -8.44
CA VAL A 78 -22.54 -9.47 -9.41
C VAL A 78 -23.06 -10.74 -8.74
N PHE A 79 -22.57 -11.07 -7.55
CA PHE A 79 -22.86 -12.35 -6.92
C PHE A 79 -23.91 -12.24 -5.80
N GLU A 80 -24.49 -13.37 -5.46
CA GLU A 80 -25.36 -13.50 -4.28
C GLU A 80 -24.55 -13.40 -2.99
N ARG A 81 -25.27 -13.15 -1.88
CA ARG A 81 -24.69 -12.85 -0.56
C ARG A 81 -23.67 -13.86 -0.08
N GLU A 82 -23.96 -15.14 -0.21
CA GLU A 82 -23.07 -16.19 0.28
C GLU A 82 -21.73 -16.22 -0.45
N ILE A 83 -21.76 -15.96 -1.77
CA ILE A 83 -20.58 -15.98 -2.63
C ILE A 83 -19.77 -14.70 -2.41
N TYR A 84 -20.39 -13.51 -2.52
CA TYR A 84 -19.61 -12.28 -2.35
C TYR A 84 -19.05 -12.14 -0.94
N HIS A 85 -19.71 -12.68 0.09
CA HIS A 85 -19.18 -12.63 1.46
C HIS A 85 -17.88 -13.43 1.59
N LYS A 86 -17.80 -14.61 0.96
CA LYS A 86 -16.54 -15.39 0.89
C LYS A 86 -15.46 -14.65 0.12
N VAL A 87 -15.82 -14.01 -1.00
CA VAL A 87 -14.88 -13.19 -1.78
C VAL A 87 -14.34 -12.02 -0.96
N ILE A 88 -15.19 -11.34 -0.18
CA ILE A 88 -14.77 -10.26 0.71
C ILE A 88 -13.82 -10.75 1.79
N MET A 89 -14.16 -11.85 2.47
CA MET A 89 -13.30 -12.41 3.52
C MET A 89 -11.94 -12.85 2.95
N GLY A 90 -11.95 -13.51 1.79
CA GLY A 90 -10.73 -13.89 1.08
C GLY A 90 -9.92 -12.68 0.60
N GLY A 91 -10.59 -11.65 0.08
CA GLY A 91 -9.96 -10.43 -0.38
C GLY A 91 -9.31 -9.64 0.75
N PHE A 92 -9.96 -9.52 1.92
CA PHE A 92 -9.33 -8.94 3.11
C PHE A 92 -8.12 -9.75 3.59
N PHE A 93 -8.21 -11.08 3.56
CA PHE A 93 -7.07 -11.92 3.91
C PHE A 93 -5.87 -11.68 2.98
N VAL A 94 -6.09 -11.64 1.66
CA VAL A 94 -5.04 -11.34 0.67
C VAL A 94 -4.52 -9.92 0.85
N TYR A 95 -5.39 -8.94 1.09
CA TYR A 95 -5.03 -7.54 1.38
C TYR A 95 -4.04 -7.44 2.57
N PHE A 96 -4.33 -8.11 3.69
CA PHE A 96 -3.41 -8.12 4.83
C PHE A 96 -2.09 -8.82 4.50
N ILE A 97 -2.10 -9.92 3.75
CA ILE A 97 -0.87 -10.58 3.30
C ILE A 97 -0.01 -9.63 2.46
N VAL A 98 -0.62 -8.91 1.52
CA VAL A 98 0.07 -7.93 0.67
C VAL A 98 0.72 -6.84 1.53
N ILE A 99 0.00 -6.29 2.53
CA ILE A 99 0.55 -5.33 3.49
C ILE A 99 1.77 -5.91 4.22
N PHE A 100 1.69 -7.13 4.75
CA PHE A 100 2.81 -7.74 5.48
C PHE A 100 4.03 -7.97 4.58
N ILE A 101 3.83 -8.45 3.36
CA ILE A 101 4.92 -8.72 2.41
C ILE A 101 5.59 -7.40 2.00
N PHE A 102 4.83 -6.42 1.53
CA PHE A 102 5.40 -5.15 1.08
C PHE A 102 5.96 -4.33 2.23
N GLY A 103 5.36 -4.37 3.42
CA GLY A 103 5.90 -3.78 4.64
C GLY A 103 7.24 -4.40 5.05
N GLY A 104 7.35 -5.74 5.00
CA GLY A 104 8.60 -6.44 5.28
C GLY A 104 9.71 -6.12 4.27
N LEU A 105 9.40 -6.17 2.97
CA LEU A 105 10.34 -5.80 1.91
C LEU A 105 10.81 -4.35 2.03
N SER A 106 9.89 -3.45 2.38
CA SER A 106 10.14 -2.04 2.64
C SER A 106 11.16 -1.86 3.77
N MET A 107 10.90 -2.48 4.94
CA MET A 107 11.79 -2.42 6.10
C MET A 107 13.18 -3.00 5.80
N LEU A 108 13.25 -4.13 5.10
CA LEU A 108 14.53 -4.76 4.74
C LEU A 108 15.35 -3.88 3.79
N SER A 109 14.72 -3.31 2.76
CA SER A 109 15.37 -2.44 1.78
C SER A 109 15.94 -1.19 2.46
N MET A 110 15.16 -0.56 3.34
CA MET A 110 15.59 0.61 4.11
C MET A 110 16.72 0.27 5.09
N SER A 111 16.60 -0.86 5.81
CA SER A 111 17.63 -1.31 6.75
C SER A 111 18.95 -1.52 6.04
N ARG A 112 18.96 -2.23 4.91
CA ARG A 112 20.17 -2.45 4.11
C ARG A 112 20.86 -1.14 3.73
N LYS A 113 20.11 -0.13 3.30
CA LYS A 113 20.65 1.19 2.91
C LYS A 113 21.25 1.97 4.09
N MET A 114 20.76 1.77 5.33
CA MET A 114 21.36 2.44 6.50
C MET A 114 22.74 1.88 6.87
N TYR A 115 22.94 0.57 6.67
CA TYR A 115 24.19 -0.14 6.99
C TYR A 115 25.24 -0.11 5.86
N GLU A 116 24.86 0.34 4.66
CA GLU A 116 25.77 0.75 3.59
C GLU A 116 26.30 2.19 3.83
#